data_AF-A0A8K0G6S6-F1
#
_entry.id   AF-A0A8K0G6S6-F1
#
_cell.length_a   1.000
_cell.length_b   1.000
_cell.length_c   1.000
_cell.angle_alpha   90.00
_cell.angle_beta   90.00
_cell.angle_gamma   90.00
#
_symmetry.space_group_name_H-M   'P 1'
#
loop_
_entity.id
_entity.type
_entity.pdbx_description
1 polymer ?
#
loop_
_entity_poly.entity_id
_entity_poly.type
_entity_poly.pdbx_seq_one_letter_code
_entity_poly.pdbx_strand_id
1 'polypeptide(L)'
;MKKAAEEGRKLAIAEGNIENGVPYITVVVDGGWAKRSYGHGYSSMSGDLTNLPYHIFGSHDSCRDVVCTRKLNNEENLVGLLQEDHLFEEIQKCVDNVVRKADWLQKTVTTNYAERYMSLITKFSGGKRVNYTTGGSYQRRCVGAALAYNLGPSWHLALMNKLHLNKFCKRREQLRLQKIESRKKLKARRRQPQNTVSDLHYGPNAQDALPDLPEEFKSNMAKKLAELTKEAGNSVEIERQTTGQHVNPLWLW
;
A
#
# COMPACT_ATOMS: atom_id res chain seq x y z
N MET A 1 -14.18 1.61 21.77
CA MET A 1 -12.77 2.06 21.70
C MET A 1 -11.98 1.60 22.91
N LYS A 2 -12.35 1.97 24.15
CA LYS A 2 -11.62 1.56 25.37
C LYS A 2 -11.44 0.04 25.53
N LYS A 3 -12.53 -0.74 25.39
CA LYS A 3 -12.48 -2.20 25.51
C LYS A 3 -11.48 -2.86 24.55
N ALA A 4 -11.49 -2.46 23.28
CA ALA A 4 -10.57 -3.00 22.27
C ALA A 4 -9.10 -2.59 22.50
N ALA A 5 -8.86 -1.38 23.05
CA ALA A 5 -7.52 -0.94 23.41
C ALA A 5 -6.98 -1.68 24.65
N GLU A 6 -7.83 -1.95 25.64
CA GLU A 6 -7.49 -2.77 26.81
C GLU A 6 -7.17 -4.21 26.42
N GLU A 7 -7.94 -4.79 25.50
CA GLU A 7 -7.72 -6.12 24.96
C GLU A 7 -6.41 -6.22 24.16
N GLY A 8 -6.15 -5.25 23.27
CA GLY A 8 -4.87 -5.17 22.56
C GLY A 8 -3.68 -5.01 23.50
N ARG A 9 -3.82 -4.21 24.57
CA ARG A 9 -2.78 -4.07 25.60
C ARG A 9 -2.52 -5.38 26.34
N LYS A 10 -3.55 -6.16 26.68
CA LYS A 10 -3.40 -7.46 27.33
C LYS A 10 -2.65 -8.46 26.43
N LEU A 11 -2.98 -8.50 25.15
CA LEU A 11 -2.33 -9.36 24.16
C LEU A 11 -0.85 -9.00 23.99
N ALA A 12 -0.52 -7.71 23.85
CA ALA A 12 0.87 -7.25 23.74
C ALA A 12 1.72 -7.64 24.96
N ILE A 13 1.14 -7.60 26.17
CA ILE A 13 1.82 -8.04 27.40
C ILE A 13 2.02 -9.56 27.40
N ALA A 14 1.01 -10.33 26.98
CA ALA A 14 1.08 -11.79 26.91
C ALA A 14 2.15 -12.28 25.92
N GLU A 15 2.36 -11.56 24.81
CA GLU A 15 3.37 -11.88 23.79
C GLU A 15 4.77 -11.32 24.10
N GLY A 16 4.95 -10.55 25.18
CA GLY A 16 6.24 -9.95 25.52
C GLY A 16 6.65 -8.75 24.64
N ASN A 17 5.73 -8.20 23.85
CA ASN A 17 5.96 -7.06 22.96
C ASN A 17 5.98 -5.75 23.76
N ILE A 18 7.08 -5.52 24.50
CA ILE A 18 7.27 -4.36 25.38
C ILE A 18 8.56 -3.65 24.99
N GLU A 19 8.46 -2.36 24.66
CA GLU A 19 9.61 -1.50 24.38
C GLU A 19 9.59 -0.32 25.35
N ASN A 20 10.66 -0.16 26.14
CA ASN A 20 10.78 0.89 27.18
C ASN A 20 9.60 0.95 28.18
N GLY A 21 9.04 -0.22 28.53
CA GLY A 21 7.89 -0.33 29.46
C GLY A 21 6.53 0.03 28.84
N VAL A 22 6.48 0.31 27.54
CA VAL A 22 5.24 0.56 26.80
C VAL A 22 4.90 -0.68 25.96
N PRO A 23 3.74 -1.33 26.21
CA PRO A 23 3.30 -2.45 25.39
C PRO A 23 2.91 -1.94 24.00
N TYR A 24 3.39 -2.61 22.96
CA TYR A 24 3.12 -2.28 21.57
C TYR A 24 2.55 -3.49 20.83
N ILE A 25 1.79 -3.21 19.77
CA ILE A 25 1.30 -4.25 18.85
C ILE A 25 1.95 -3.97 17.51
N THR A 26 2.70 -4.94 16.99
CA THR A 26 3.28 -4.85 15.65
C THR A 26 2.17 -5.02 14.62
N VAL A 27 1.68 -3.90 14.09
CA VAL A 27 0.75 -3.92 12.96
C VAL A 27 1.58 -4.03 11.69
N VAL A 28 1.63 -5.23 11.11
CA VAL A 28 2.18 -5.42 9.77
C VAL A 28 1.17 -4.86 8.77
N VAL A 29 1.53 -3.75 8.14
CA VAL A 29 0.78 -3.11 7.05
C VAL A 29 1.36 -3.55 5.72
N ASP A 30 0.50 -3.82 4.73
CA ASP A 30 0.91 -4.03 3.34
C ASP A 30 1.49 -2.74 2.75
N GLY A 31 2.78 -2.51 2.99
CA GLY A 31 3.65 -1.89 2.01
C GLY A 31 4.04 -2.95 0.98
N GLY A 32 3.07 -3.41 0.19
CA GLY A 32 3.26 -4.52 -0.74
C GLY A 32 4.34 -4.23 -1.77
N TRP A 33 5.56 -4.70 -1.52
CA TRP A 33 6.44 -5.18 -2.56
C TRP A 33 6.30 -6.70 -2.53
N ALA A 34 5.79 -7.30 -3.60
CA ALA A 34 5.60 -8.75 -3.68
C ALA A 34 6.95 -9.45 -3.47
N LYS A 35 7.19 -9.97 -2.27
CA LYS A 35 8.30 -10.88 -2.00
C LYS A 35 7.91 -12.22 -2.61
N ARG A 36 8.55 -12.58 -3.73
CA ARG A 36 8.45 -13.93 -4.30
C ARG A 36 9.08 -14.90 -3.30
N SER A 37 8.30 -15.84 -2.79
CA SER A 37 8.79 -16.92 -1.93
C SER A 37 9.49 -17.96 -2.80
N TYR A 38 10.82 -17.93 -2.81
CA TYR A 38 11.63 -19.09 -3.23
C TYR A 38 11.74 -20.05 -2.05
N GLY A 39 11.37 -21.31 -2.30
CA GLY A 39 11.93 -22.49 -1.63
C GLY A 39 11.65 -22.66 -0.14
N HIS A 40 10.41 -22.99 0.24
CA HIS A 40 10.14 -23.92 1.33
C HIS A 40 8.80 -24.64 1.08
N GLY A 41 8.83 -25.97 1.05
CA GLY A 41 7.67 -26.84 0.86
C GLY A 41 6.81 -26.92 2.12
N TYR A 42 6.08 -25.85 2.42
CA TYR A 42 4.90 -25.95 3.29
C TYR A 42 3.74 -26.48 2.44
N SER A 43 3.02 -27.47 2.96
CA SER A 43 1.82 -28.04 2.34
C SER A 43 0.80 -26.94 2.09
N SER A 44 0.76 -26.46 0.84
CA SER A 44 0.06 -25.23 0.53
C SER A 44 -1.46 -25.46 0.59
N MET A 45 -2.16 -24.67 1.41
CA MET A 45 -3.63 -24.65 1.46
C MET A 45 -4.22 -24.30 0.08
N SER A 46 -3.43 -23.67 -0.79
CA SER A 46 -3.75 -23.47 -2.20
C SER A 46 -4.00 -24.79 -2.93
N GLY A 47 -3.29 -25.88 -2.62
CA GLY A 47 -3.53 -27.19 -3.26
C GLY A 47 -4.92 -27.74 -2.92
N ASP A 48 -5.29 -27.70 -1.65
CA ASP A 48 -6.60 -28.18 -1.19
C ASP A 48 -7.74 -27.28 -1.69
N LEU A 49 -7.52 -25.96 -1.76
CA LEU A 49 -8.48 -25.00 -2.33
C LEU A 49 -8.63 -25.12 -3.86
N THR A 50 -7.54 -25.44 -4.57
CA THR A 50 -7.59 -25.67 -6.04
C THR A 50 -8.39 -26.94 -6.35
N ASN A 51 -8.30 -27.94 -5.49
CA ASN A 51 -9.05 -29.19 -5.61
C ASN A 51 -10.51 -29.07 -5.11
N LEU A 52 -10.91 -27.93 -4.54
CA LEU A 52 -12.23 -27.74 -3.95
C LEU A 52 -13.39 -27.93 -4.96
N PRO A 53 -13.35 -27.38 -6.20
CA PRO A 53 -14.42 -27.59 -7.17
C PRO A 53 -14.56 -29.06 -7.56
N TYR A 54 -13.44 -29.74 -7.80
CA TYR A 54 -13.41 -31.17 -8.11
C TYR A 54 -14.04 -31.99 -6.97
N HIS A 55 -13.66 -31.71 -5.73
CA HIS A 55 -14.23 -32.35 -4.54
C HIS A 55 -15.74 -32.12 -4.41
N ILE A 56 -16.23 -30.90 -4.66
CA ILE A 56 -17.66 -30.56 -4.56
C ILE A 56 -18.47 -31.30 -5.63
N PHE A 57 -17.93 -31.44 -6.84
CA PHE A 57 -18.61 -32.03 -7.98
C PHE A 57 -18.32 -33.53 -8.17
N GLY A 58 -17.83 -34.21 -7.13
CA GLY A 58 -17.74 -35.67 -7.09
C GLY A 58 -16.43 -36.27 -7.63
N SER A 59 -15.44 -35.46 -8.01
CA SER A 59 -14.09 -35.95 -8.35
C SER A 59 -13.19 -35.94 -7.12
N HIS A 60 -12.85 -37.14 -6.63
CA HIS A 60 -12.09 -37.33 -5.41
C HIS A 60 -10.65 -37.82 -5.63
N ASP A 61 -10.19 -37.91 -6.88
CA ASP A 61 -8.90 -38.48 -7.28
C ASP A 61 -7.70 -37.74 -6.64
N SER A 62 -7.81 -36.41 -6.57
CA SER A 62 -6.76 -35.53 -6.03
C SER A 62 -7.02 -35.11 -4.57
N CYS A 63 -8.04 -35.67 -3.91
CA CYS A 63 -8.33 -35.33 -2.52
C CYS A 63 -7.29 -35.93 -1.57
N ARG A 64 -7.00 -35.25 -0.46
CA ARG A 64 -6.21 -35.81 0.65
C ARG A 64 -7.13 -36.52 1.64
N ASP A 65 -6.69 -37.65 2.21
CA ASP A 65 -7.52 -38.49 3.09
C ASP A 65 -7.97 -37.76 4.36
N VAL A 66 -7.12 -36.88 4.89
CA VAL A 66 -7.44 -36.04 6.06
C VAL A 66 -8.53 -34.99 5.79
N VAL A 67 -8.75 -34.60 4.53
CA VAL A 67 -9.71 -33.54 4.16
C VAL A 67 -11.00 -34.14 3.60
N CYS A 68 -10.92 -35.26 2.89
CA CYS A 68 -12.04 -35.86 2.18
C CYS A 68 -12.51 -37.16 2.82
N THR A 69 -13.67 -37.12 3.46
CA THR A 69 -14.35 -38.31 4.01
C THR A 69 -15.10 -39.13 2.95
N ARG A 70 -15.31 -38.57 1.75
CA ARG A 70 -16.17 -39.14 0.70
C ARG A 70 -15.43 -39.98 -0.33
N LYS A 71 -14.12 -40.22 -0.18
CA LYS A 71 -13.32 -41.00 -1.14
C LYS A 71 -13.85 -42.41 -1.40
N LEU A 72 -14.53 -42.99 -0.41
CA LEU A 72 -15.11 -44.33 -0.48
C LEU A 72 -16.57 -44.33 -0.95
N ASN A 73 -17.17 -43.14 -1.10
CA ASN A 73 -18.52 -43.01 -1.63
C ASN A 73 -18.44 -43.00 -3.15
N ASN A 74 -19.22 -43.86 -3.79
CA ASN A 74 -19.33 -43.92 -5.24
C ASN A 74 -20.30 -42.82 -5.71
N GLU A 75 -19.91 -41.56 -5.51
CA GLU A 75 -20.68 -40.38 -5.93
C GLU A 75 -20.55 -40.16 -7.45
N GLU A 76 -21.61 -39.63 -8.06
CA GLU A 76 -21.60 -39.31 -9.49
C GLU A 76 -20.67 -38.12 -9.76
N ASN A 77 -19.78 -38.26 -10.73
CA ASN A 77 -18.83 -37.21 -11.11
C ASN A 77 -19.49 -36.25 -12.12
N LEU A 78 -19.85 -35.06 -11.65
CA LEU A 78 -20.50 -34.02 -12.43
C LEU A 78 -19.51 -33.10 -13.15
N VAL A 79 -18.20 -33.26 -12.92
CA VAL A 79 -17.16 -32.39 -13.52
C VAL A 79 -17.21 -32.44 -15.04
N GLY A 80 -17.40 -33.61 -15.64
CA GLY A 80 -17.47 -33.76 -17.10
C GLY A 80 -18.63 -32.97 -17.71
N LEU A 81 -19.82 -33.07 -17.11
CA LEU A 81 -21.00 -32.32 -17.55
C LEU A 81 -20.81 -30.80 -17.42
N LEU A 82 -20.16 -30.35 -16.35
CA LEU A 82 -19.90 -28.92 -16.13
C LEU A 82 -18.79 -28.37 -17.05
N GLN A 83 -17.88 -29.23 -17.53
CA GLN A 83 -16.86 -28.87 -18.50
C GLN A 83 -17.47 -28.72 -19.91
N GLU A 84 -18.46 -29.54 -20.27
CA GLU A 84 -19.20 -29.40 -21.53
C GLU A 84 -19.93 -28.06 -21.62
N ASP A 85 -20.50 -27.59 -20.51
CA ASP A 85 -21.22 -26.30 -20.42
C ASP A 85 -20.29 -25.08 -20.18
N HIS A 86 -18.96 -25.25 -20.14
CA HIS A 86 -17.96 -24.24 -19.73
C HIS A 86 -18.16 -23.60 -18.34
N LEU A 87 -19.18 -24.02 -17.59
CA LEU A 87 -19.50 -23.53 -16.25
C LEU A 87 -18.38 -23.86 -15.26
N PHE A 88 -17.72 -25.01 -15.45
CA PHE A 88 -16.61 -25.43 -14.60
C PHE A 88 -15.42 -24.45 -14.68
N GLU A 89 -15.11 -23.92 -15.87
CA GLU A 89 -14.03 -22.95 -16.05
C GLU A 89 -14.33 -21.62 -15.34
N GLU A 90 -15.58 -21.14 -15.39
CA GLU A 90 -16.00 -19.93 -14.67
C GLU A 90 -15.91 -20.10 -13.15
N ILE A 91 -16.31 -21.29 -12.65
CA ILE A 91 -16.15 -21.63 -11.23
C ILE A 91 -14.67 -21.68 -10.85
N GLN A 92 -13.82 -22.28 -11.69
CA GLN A 92 -12.37 -22.31 -11.46
C GLN A 92 -11.77 -20.91 -11.43
N LYS A 93 -12.14 -20.00 -12.34
CA LYS A 93 -11.69 -18.59 -12.32
C LYS A 93 -12.04 -17.90 -11.00
N CYS A 94 -13.24 -18.16 -10.47
CA CYS A 94 -13.67 -17.64 -9.18
C CYS A 94 -12.83 -18.20 -8.03
N VAL A 95 -12.58 -19.51 -8.04
CA VAL A 95 -11.78 -20.21 -7.03
C VAL A 95 -10.32 -19.76 -7.07
N ASP A 96 -9.75 -19.53 -8.25
CA ASP A 96 -8.39 -19.02 -8.41
C ASP A 96 -8.18 -17.67 -7.70
N ASN A 97 -9.20 -16.81 -7.67
CA ASN A 97 -9.14 -15.55 -6.93
C ASN A 97 -8.99 -15.78 -5.42
N VAL A 98 -9.57 -16.85 -4.90
CA VAL A 98 -9.47 -17.26 -3.49
C VAL A 98 -8.15 -17.98 -3.23
N VAL A 99 -7.73 -18.87 -4.13
CA VAL A 99 -6.46 -19.60 -4.06
C VAL A 99 -5.27 -18.65 -4.01
N ARG A 100 -5.27 -17.58 -4.81
CA ARG A 100 -4.22 -16.53 -4.76
C ARG A 100 -4.10 -15.84 -3.39
N LYS A 101 -5.15 -15.92 -2.57
CA LYS A 101 -5.21 -15.35 -1.22
C LYS A 101 -5.13 -16.42 -0.12
N ALA A 102 -4.87 -17.68 -0.45
CA ALA A 102 -4.85 -18.80 0.51
C ALA A 102 -3.90 -18.54 1.69
N ASP A 103 -2.67 -18.10 1.42
CA ASP A 103 -1.68 -17.80 2.46
C ASP A 103 -2.15 -16.70 3.44
N TRP A 104 -3.00 -15.78 2.96
CA TRP A 104 -3.60 -14.72 3.76
C TRP A 104 -4.79 -15.20 4.58
N LEU A 105 -5.52 -16.22 4.11
CA LEU A 105 -6.61 -16.82 4.87
C LEU A 105 -6.07 -17.64 6.05
N GLN A 106 -4.89 -18.26 5.88
CA GLN A 106 -4.25 -19.05 6.94
C GLN A 106 -3.69 -18.16 8.06
N LYS A 107 -3.15 -17.00 7.70
CA LYS A 107 -2.65 -16.03 8.65
C LYS A 107 -3.85 -15.20 9.08
N THR A 108 -4.28 -15.27 10.35
CA THR A 108 -5.37 -14.46 10.93
C THR A 108 -5.02 -12.96 11.02
N VAL A 109 -4.31 -12.43 10.02
CA VAL A 109 -3.83 -11.06 9.89
C VAL A 109 -4.97 -10.27 9.26
N THR A 110 -5.84 -9.75 10.12
CA THR A 110 -6.88 -8.85 9.67
C THR A 110 -6.26 -7.49 9.38
N THR A 111 -6.37 -7.01 8.14
CA THR A 111 -6.04 -5.62 7.78
C THR A 111 -6.89 -4.62 8.56
N ASN A 112 -7.97 -5.05 9.22
CA ASN A 112 -8.80 -4.24 10.10
C ASN A 112 -8.01 -3.33 11.05
N TYR A 113 -6.93 -3.81 11.67
CA TYR A 113 -6.11 -2.97 12.55
C TYR A 113 -5.33 -1.90 11.78
N ALA A 114 -4.74 -2.30 10.65
CA ALA A 114 -4.07 -1.41 9.71
C ALA A 114 -5.02 -0.36 9.12
N GLU A 115 -6.17 -0.78 8.61
CA GLU A 115 -7.22 0.08 8.04
C GLU A 115 -7.77 1.06 9.06
N ARG A 116 -8.01 0.61 10.30
CA ARG A 116 -8.44 1.48 11.40
C ARG A 116 -7.37 2.51 11.76
N TYR A 117 -6.10 2.10 11.79
CA TYR A 117 -4.98 3.02 12.05
C TYR A 117 -4.80 4.02 10.90
N MET A 118 -4.85 3.55 9.66
CA MET A 118 -4.78 4.39 8.46
C MET A 118 -5.95 5.36 8.38
N SER A 119 -7.16 4.96 8.79
CA SER A 119 -8.32 5.85 8.95
C SER A 119 -8.03 6.98 9.97
N LEU A 120 -7.35 6.69 11.08
CA LEU A 120 -6.91 7.74 12.00
C LEU A 120 -5.86 8.66 11.37
N ILE A 121 -4.86 8.12 10.67
CA ILE A 121 -3.86 8.91 9.95
C ILE A 121 -4.53 9.86 8.94
N THR A 122 -5.56 9.40 8.22
CA THR A 122 -6.30 10.27 7.28
C THR A 122 -7.01 11.42 7.98
N LYS A 123 -7.57 11.20 9.18
CA LYS A 123 -8.17 12.27 10.00
C LYS A 123 -7.14 13.31 10.43
N PHE A 124 -5.94 12.87 10.82
CA PHE A 124 -4.84 13.77 11.16
C PHE A 124 -4.22 14.45 9.93
N SER A 125 -4.24 13.80 8.77
CA SER A 125 -3.68 14.33 7.51
C SER A 125 -4.51 15.44 6.91
N GLY A 126 -5.80 15.52 7.28
CA GLY A 126 -6.74 16.47 6.70
C GLY A 126 -7.00 16.18 5.21
N GLY A 127 -8.08 16.72 4.67
CA GLY A 127 -8.34 16.62 3.23
C GLY A 127 -7.26 17.33 2.42
N LYS A 128 -7.09 16.95 1.14
CA LYS A 128 -6.13 17.55 0.19
C LYS A 128 -6.13 19.10 0.17
N ARG A 129 -7.23 19.74 0.58
CA ARG A 129 -7.40 21.18 0.68
C ARG A 129 -6.61 21.85 1.81
N VAL A 130 -6.28 21.16 2.89
CA VAL A 130 -5.54 21.74 4.02
C VAL A 130 -4.11 21.24 3.97
N ASN A 131 -3.22 22.04 3.37
CA ASN A 131 -1.85 21.62 3.21
C ASN A 131 -1.05 21.77 4.52
N TYR A 132 -0.97 20.69 5.30
CA TYR A 132 -0.14 20.62 6.50
C TYR A 132 1.33 20.32 6.20
N THR A 133 1.77 20.28 4.93
CA THR A 133 3.14 19.89 4.54
C THR A 133 4.18 20.91 4.96
N THR A 134 4.58 20.81 6.22
CA THR A 134 5.93 21.18 6.66
C THR A 134 6.75 19.90 6.80
N GLY A 135 8.08 19.99 6.67
CA GLY A 135 8.97 18.83 6.85
C GLY A 135 8.70 18.12 8.19
N GLY A 136 8.61 16.79 8.16
CA GLY A 136 8.29 15.99 9.35
C GLY A 136 6.81 16.04 9.79
N SER A 137 5.92 16.60 8.99
CA SER A 137 4.49 16.68 9.34
C SER A 137 3.80 15.32 9.30
N TYR A 138 4.14 14.46 8.34
CA TYR A 138 3.55 13.12 8.24
C TYR A 138 3.90 12.25 9.46
N GLN A 139 5.18 12.21 9.85
CA GLN A 139 5.65 11.47 11.03
C GLN A 139 4.91 11.91 12.31
N ARG A 140 4.75 13.22 12.51
CA ARG A 140 3.99 13.77 13.66
C ARG A 140 2.51 13.40 13.63
N ARG A 141 1.91 13.29 12.44
CA ARG A 141 0.53 12.83 12.26
C ARG A 141 0.39 11.33 12.54
N CYS A 142 1.35 10.51 12.14
CA CYS A 142 1.39 9.10 12.52
C CYS A 142 1.49 8.94 14.04
N VAL A 143 2.38 9.70 14.70
CA VAL A 143 2.47 9.70 16.16
C VAL A 143 1.14 10.15 16.81
N GLY A 144 0.52 11.22 16.29
CA GLY A 144 -0.79 11.67 16.76
C GLY A 144 -1.90 10.61 16.58
N ALA A 145 -1.89 9.89 15.46
CA ALA A 145 -2.80 8.78 15.20
C ALA A 145 -2.57 7.62 16.17
N ALA A 146 -1.31 7.27 16.47
CA ALA A 146 -0.97 6.24 17.43
C ALA A 146 -1.42 6.61 18.85
N LEU A 147 -1.21 7.86 19.28
CA LEU A 147 -1.69 8.36 20.56
C LEU A 147 -3.23 8.34 20.63
N ALA A 148 -3.91 8.75 19.57
CA ALA A 148 -5.38 8.69 19.50
C ALA A 148 -5.93 7.25 19.52
N TYR A 149 -5.23 6.32 18.88
CA TYR A 149 -5.58 4.92 18.86
C TYR A 149 -5.49 4.30 20.27
N ASN A 150 -4.37 4.56 20.97
CA ASN A 150 -4.09 3.96 22.28
C ASN A 150 -4.83 4.66 23.43
N LEU A 151 -4.85 5.99 23.46
CA LEU A 151 -5.36 6.79 24.58
C LEU A 151 -6.78 7.34 24.34
N GLY A 152 -7.31 7.17 23.13
CA GLY A 152 -8.62 7.68 22.72
C GLY A 152 -8.59 9.13 22.21
N PRO A 153 -9.74 9.67 21.77
CA PRO A 153 -9.82 10.96 21.05
C PRO A 153 -9.41 12.17 21.89
N SER A 154 -9.55 12.11 23.21
CA SER A 154 -9.22 13.18 24.15
C SER A 154 -7.77 13.17 24.65
N TRP A 155 -6.89 12.34 24.05
CA TRP A 155 -5.48 12.22 24.45
C TRP A 155 -4.75 13.58 24.52
N HIS A 156 -5.09 14.48 23.61
CA HIS A 156 -4.49 15.80 23.50
C HIS A 156 -4.87 16.70 24.68
N LEU A 157 -6.03 16.53 25.32
CA LEU A 157 -6.46 17.37 26.46
C LEU A 157 -5.55 17.17 27.68
N ALA A 158 -5.23 15.91 27.99
CA ALA A 158 -4.30 15.59 29.08
C ALA A 158 -2.90 16.17 28.84
N LEU A 159 -2.46 16.18 27.57
CA LEU A 159 -1.19 16.78 27.18
C LEU A 159 -1.26 18.32 27.24
N MET A 160 -2.33 18.94 26.73
CA MET A 160 -2.51 20.39 26.72
C MET A 160 -2.54 20.97 28.13
N ASN A 161 -3.13 20.27 29.11
CA ASN A 161 -3.11 20.68 30.50
C ASN A 161 -1.71 20.64 31.14
N LYS A 162 -0.82 19.76 30.65
CA LYS A 162 0.57 19.64 31.11
C LYS A 162 1.55 20.51 30.33
N LEU A 163 1.21 20.88 29.11
CA LEU A 163 2.06 21.73 28.28
C LEU A 163 1.82 23.21 28.61
N HIS A 164 2.87 23.88 29.07
CA HIS A 164 2.89 25.35 29.13
C HIS A 164 3.00 25.95 27.72
N LEU A 165 1.90 25.88 26.97
CA LEU A 165 1.78 26.35 25.58
C LEU A 165 2.28 27.78 25.41
N ASN A 166 2.11 28.64 26.42
CA ASN A 166 2.58 30.03 26.40
C ASN A 166 4.10 30.15 26.19
N LYS A 167 4.92 29.31 26.85
CA LYS A 167 6.38 29.32 26.66
C LYS A 167 6.76 28.81 25.26
N PHE A 168 6.10 27.75 24.80
CA PHE A 168 6.34 27.17 23.47
C PHE A 168 5.95 28.15 22.35
N CYS A 169 4.77 28.78 22.43
CA CYS A 169 4.30 29.76 21.48
C CYS A 169 5.22 30.98 21.42
N LYS A 170 5.63 31.53 22.57
CA LYS A 170 6.60 32.64 22.63
C LYS A 170 7.94 32.27 21.97
N ARG A 171 8.49 31.09 22.28
CA ARG A 171 9.73 30.60 21.66
C ARG A 171 9.59 30.42 20.14
N ARG A 172 8.46 29.89 19.68
CA ARG A 172 8.20 29.67 18.25
C ARG A 172 8.05 30.98 17.49
N GLU A 173 7.42 31.97 18.11
CA GLU A 173 7.30 33.33 17.56
C GLU A 173 8.66 34.01 17.47
N GLN A 174 9.49 33.91 18.52
CA GLN A 174 10.88 34.42 18.49
C GLN A 174 11.70 33.78 17.36
N LEU A 175 11.64 32.45 17.19
CA LEU A 175 12.33 31.76 16.09
C LEU A 175 11.80 32.17 14.71
N ARG A 176 10.49 32.45 14.59
CA ARG A 176 9.88 32.94 13.35
C ARG A 176 10.41 34.34 13.02
N LEU A 177 10.44 35.25 13.99
CA LEU A 177 10.96 36.61 13.84
C LEU A 177 12.45 36.58 13.44
N GLN A 178 13.27 35.78 14.13
CA GLN A 178 14.69 35.57 13.77
C GLN A 178 14.85 35.03 12.34
N LYS A 179 13.99 34.10 11.90
CA LYS A 179 13.98 33.61 10.49
C LYS A 179 13.59 34.68 9.49
N ILE A 180 12.62 35.53 9.81
CA ILE A 180 12.22 36.65 8.94
C ILE A 180 13.38 37.64 8.81
N GLU A 181 14.02 37.98 9.92
CA GLU A 181 15.13 38.93 9.96
C GLU A 181 16.38 38.42 9.22
N SER A 182 16.76 37.15 9.45
CA SER A 182 17.83 36.50 8.70
C SER A 182 17.54 36.39 7.19
N ARG A 183 16.27 36.15 6.79
CA ARG A 183 15.87 36.16 5.38
C ARG A 183 15.93 37.55 4.75
N LYS A 184 15.61 38.62 5.50
CA LYS A 184 15.80 40.01 5.03
C LYS A 184 17.28 40.28 4.73
N LYS A 185 18.18 39.83 5.63
CA LYS A 185 19.64 39.92 5.43
C LYS A 185 20.11 39.08 4.23
N LEU A 186 19.51 37.91 4.00
CA LEU A 186 19.84 37.04 2.85
C LEU A 186 19.33 37.56 1.51
N LYS A 187 18.18 38.24 1.44
CA LYS A 187 17.66 38.85 0.20
C LYS A 187 18.55 39.98 -0.32
N ALA A 188 19.34 40.63 0.54
CA ALA A 188 20.35 41.60 0.13
C ALA A 188 21.52 40.95 -0.64
N ARG A 189 21.77 39.65 -0.44
CA ARG A 189 22.65 38.84 -1.29
C ARG A 189 21.84 38.31 -2.47
N ARG A 190 22.06 38.84 -3.68
CA ARG A 190 21.52 38.26 -4.92
C ARG A 190 21.83 36.76 -4.93
N ARG A 191 20.78 35.92 -4.93
CA ARG A 191 20.93 34.48 -5.16
C ARG A 191 21.30 34.30 -6.63
N GLN A 192 22.53 33.86 -6.89
CA GLN A 192 22.87 33.29 -8.19
C GLN A 192 21.99 32.04 -8.38
N PRO A 193 21.32 31.87 -9.54
CA PRO A 193 20.62 30.63 -9.82
C PRO A 193 21.63 29.48 -9.77
N GLN A 194 21.33 28.44 -8.99
CA GLN A 194 22.09 27.20 -9.07
C GLN A 194 21.69 26.54 -10.39
N ASN A 195 22.59 26.53 -11.36
CA ASN A 195 22.47 25.62 -12.49
C ASN A 195 22.63 24.21 -11.94
N THR A 196 21.54 23.46 -11.86
CA THR A 196 21.58 22.02 -11.60
C THR A 196 22.26 21.37 -12.80
N VAL A 197 23.53 21.05 -12.66
CA VAL A 197 24.28 20.27 -13.65
C VAL A 197 23.71 18.85 -13.64
N SER A 198 23.54 18.24 -14.82
CA SER A 198 23.20 16.82 -14.91
C SER A 198 24.20 15.99 -14.11
N ASP A 199 23.73 15.12 -13.23
CA ASP A 199 24.60 14.24 -12.45
C ASP A 199 24.55 12.80 -13.01
N LEU A 200 25.26 11.91 -12.34
CA LEU A 200 25.36 10.50 -12.72
C LEU A 200 24.01 9.77 -12.73
N HIS A 201 23.04 10.24 -11.94
CA HIS A 201 21.77 9.57 -11.69
C HIS A 201 20.59 10.32 -12.32
N TYR A 202 20.76 11.57 -12.71
CA TYR A 202 19.68 12.44 -13.16
C TYR A 202 20.13 13.39 -14.27
N GLY A 203 19.35 13.41 -15.36
CA GLY A 203 19.58 14.24 -16.53
C GLY A 203 19.90 13.43 -17.79
N PRO A 204 20.12 14.10 -18.93
CA PRO A 204 20.32 13.44 -20.22
C PRO A 204 21.62 12.61 -20.30
N ASN A 205 22.58 12.86 -19.42
CA ASN A 205 23.84 12.13 -19.31
C ASN A 205 23.86 11.15 -18.11
N ALA A 206 22.70 10.84 -17.51
CA ALA A 206 22.63 9.88 -16.42
C ALA A 206 23.05 8.49 -16.91
N GLN A 207 23.75 7.74 -16.06
CA GLN A 207 24.05 6.34 -16.34
C GLN A 207 22.75 5.54 -16.44
N ASP A 208 22.69 4.60 -17.39
CA ASP A 208 21.56 3.69 -17.54
C ASP A 208 21.26 2.99 -16.21
N ALA A 209 19.97 2.97 -15.87
CA ALA A 209 19.50 2.44 -14.60
C ALA A 209 19.74 0.92 -14.52
N LEU A 210 20.82 0.56 -13.83
CA LEU A 210 21.15 -0.73 -13.23
C LEU A 210 21.30 -1.97 -14.14
N PRO A 211 22.34 -2.81 -13.91
CA PRO A 211 22.51 -4.13 -14.53
C PRO A 211 21.40 -5.16 -14.22
N ASP A 212 20.62 -4.96 -13.15
CA ASP A 212 19.72 -5.99 -12.57
C ASP A 212 18.31 -6.03 -13.17
N LEU A 213 18.03 -5.26 -14.23
CA LEU A 213 16.70 -5.26 -14.85
C LEU A 213 16.54 -6.48 -15.77
N PRO A 214 15.52 -7.35 -15.58
CA PRO A 214 15.29 -8.50 -16.44
C PRO A 214 15.16 -8.11 -17.92
N GLU A 215 15.71 -8.92 -18.82
CA GLU A 215 15.73 -8.61 -20.27
C GLU A 215 14.33 -8.37 -20.86
N GLU A 216 13.33 -9.09 -20.36
CA GLU A 216 11.93 -8.92 -20.75
C GLU A 216 11.43 -7.48 -20.50
N PHE A 217 11.86 -6.86 -19.39
CA PHE A 217 11.49 -5.50 -19.05
C PHE A 217 12.18 -4.47 -19.97
N LYS A 218 13.45 -4.70 -20.33
CA LYS A 218 14.17 -3.87 -21.31
C LYS A 218 13.51 -3.94 -22.69
N SER A 219 13.08 -5.12 -23.11
CA SER A 219 12.34 -5.33 -24.38
C SER A 219 11.00 -4.57 -24.38
N ASN A 220 10.22 -4.67 -23.30
CA ASN A 220 8.96 -3.95 -23.18
C ASN A 220 9.15 -2.44 -23.10
N MET A 221 10.19 -1.96 -22.40
CA MET A 221 10.55 -0.55 -22.36
C MET A 221 10.93 -0.03 -23.74
N ALA A 222 11.75 -0.77 -24.50
CA ALA A 222 12.13 -0.39 -25.86
C ALA A 222 10.92 -0.33 -26.80
N LYS A 223 10.00 -1.30 -26.73
CA LYS A 223 8.73 -1.26 -27.47
C LYS A 223 7.90 -0.04 -27.10
N LYS A 224 7.76 0.25 -25.80
CA LYS A 224 6.99 1.42 -25.34
C LYS A 224 7.63 2.74 -25.74
N LEU A 225 8.96 2.83 -25.69
CA LEU A 225 9.69 3.98 -26.21
C LEU A 225 9.48 4.14 -27.71
N ALA A 226 9.52 3.08 -28.50
CA ALA A 226 9.24 3.15 -29.93
C ALA A 226 7.79 3.62 -30.23
N GLU A 227 6.80 3.19 -29.43
CA GLU A 227 5.42 3.71 -29.53
C GLU A 227 5.33 5.21 -29.22
N LEU A 228 6.10 5.68 -28.23
CA LEU A 228 6.09 7.08 -27.78
C LEU A 228 6.94 8.00 -28.66
N THR A 229 7.97 7.45 -29.30
CA THR A 229 8.89 8.19 -30.17
C THR A 229 8.24 8.40 -31.51
N LYS A 230 7.50 9.51 -31.65
CA LYS A 230 6.98 9.96 -32.94
C LYS A 230 7.98 10.88 -33.62
N GLU A 231 7.99 10.88 -34.95
CA GLU A 231 8.81 11.81 -35.74
C GLU A 231 8.52 13.27 -35.35
N ALA A 232 9.58 14.09 -35.25
CA ALA A 232 9.54 15.45 -34.71
C ALA A 232 8.64 16.44 -35.48
N GLY A 233 8.02 16.03 -36.59
CA GLY A 233 7.03 16.81 -37.35
C GLY A 233 5.56 16.56 -36.98
N ASN A 234 5.24 15.51 -36.21
CA ASN A 234 3.85 15.14 -35.92
C ASN A 234 3.25 15.83 -34.69
N SER A 235 4.04 16.60 -33.93
CA SER A 235 3.57 17.25 -32.69
C SER A 235 2.45 18.26 -32.95
N VAL A 236 2.59 19.09 -33.98
CA VAL A 236 1.60 20.11 -34.36
C VAL A 236 0.30 19.47 -34.84
N GLU A 237 0.39 18.38 -35.60
CA GLU A 237 -0.78 17.65 -36.10
C GLU A 237 -1.51 16.92 -34.97
N ILE A 238 -0.77 16.30 -34.04
CA ILE A 238 -1.35 15.66 -32.85
C ILE A 238 -2.01 16.70 -31.94
N GLU A 239 -1.37 17.85 -31.72
CA GLU A 239 -1.95 18.95 -30.95
C GLU A 239 -3.26 19.40 -31.61
N ARG A 240 -3.28 19.60 -32.93
CA ARG A 240 -4.50 19.97 -33.66
C ARG A 240 -5.61 18.92 -33.53
N GLN A 241 -5.28 17.63 -33.57
CA GLN A 241 -6.24 16.53 -33.43
C GLN A 241 -6.76 16.34 -32.01
N THR A 242 -5.97 16.71 -31.00
CA THR A 242 -6.33 16.57 -29.57
C THR A 242 -6.88 17.87 -28.97
N THR A 243 -6.84 18.97 -29.69
CA THR A 243 -7.47 20.23 -29.28
C THR A 243 -8.98 20.05 -29.19
N GLY A 244 -9.57 20.36 -28.03
CA GLY A 244 -11.01 20.20 -27.80
C GLY A 244 -11.46 18.79 -27.40
N GLN A 245 -10.52 17.87 -27.09
CA GLN A 245 -10.83 16.50 -26.68
C GLN A 245 -11.74 16.42 -25.43
N HIS A 246 -11.67 17.41 -24.53
CA HIS A 246 -12.54 17.53 -23.35
C HIS A 246 -14.03 17.76 -23.67
N VAL A 247 -14.36 18.16 -24.90
CA VAL A 247 -15.74 18.36 -25.38
C VAL A 247 -16.17 17.19 -26.29
N ASN A 248 -15.27 16.25 -26.59
CA ASN A 248 -15.55 15.16 -27.52
C ASN A 248 -16.26 14.00 -26.79
N PRO A 249 -17.52 13.69 -27.16
CA PRO A 249 -18.30 12.65 -26.49
C PRO A 249 -17.72 11.24 -26.62
N LEU A 250 -16.84 10.98 -27.57
CA LEU A 250 -16.10 9.70 -27.67
C LEU A 250 -15.11 9.48 -26.52
N TRP A 251 -14.73 10.55 -25.80
CA TRP A 251 -13.73 10.52 -24.72
C TRP A 251 -14.36 10.83 -23.34
N LEU A 252 -15.68 11.01 -23.28
CA LEU A 252 -16.44 11.13 -22.04
C LEU A 252 -16.89 9.73 -21.60
N TRP A 253 -15.99 9.00 -20.93
CA TRP A 253 -16.29 7.74 -20.24
C TRP A 253 -15.80 7.81 -18.80
#